data_AF-T0H0S5-F1
#
_entry.id   AF-T0H0S5-F1
#
_cell.length_a   1.000
_cell.length_b   1.000
_cell.length_c   1.000
_cell.angle_alpha   90.00
_cell.angle_beta   90.00
_cell.angle_gamma   90.00
#
_symmetry.space_group_name_H-M   'P 1'
#
loop_
_entity.id
_entity.type
_entity.pdbx_description
1 polymer ?
#
loop_
_entity_poly.entity_id
_entity_poly.type
_entity_poly.pdbx_seq_one_letter_code
_entity_poly.pdbx_strand_id
1 'polypeptide(L)' 'MGSAFLCAAIGIAPTVRHADYIGSWLAVLREDSRAIFRAASAATKAADWLLTRYREAQEASITGRIAA' A
#
# COMPACT_ATOMS: atom_id res chain seq x y z
N MET A 1 -0.65 5.00 4.48
CA MET A 1 0.14 5.24 3.25
C MET A 1 0.14 4.00 2.34
N GLY A 2 0.69 2.84 2.76
CA GLY A 2 0.75 1.65 1.89
C GLY A 2 -0.62 1.16 1.37
N SER A 3 -1.64 1.14 2.23
CA SER A 3 -3.01 0.79 1.81
C SER A 3 -3.57 1.73 0.73
N ALA A 4 -3.26 3.03 0.79
CA ALA A 4 -3.67 3.99 -0.21
C ALA A 4 -2.96 3.74 -1.55
N PHE A 5 -1.68 3.35 -1.55
CA PHE A 5 -0.95 2.99 -2.76
C PHE A 5 -1.56 1.75 -3.42
N LEU A 6 -1.89 0.72 -2.63
CA LEU A 6 -2.60 -0.47 -3.12
C LEU A 6 -3.95 -0.13 -3.72
N CYS A 7 -4.78 0.61 -2.97
CA CYS A 7 -6.11 1.03 -3.40
C CYS A 7 -6.05 1.77 -4.76
N ALA A 8 -5.11 2.72 -4.89
CA ALA A 8 -4.89 3.42 -6.14
C ALA A 8 -4.45 2.47 -7.28
N ALA A 9 -3.56 1.52 -7.00
CA ALA A 9 -3.02 0.60 -8.00
C ALA A 9 -4.05 -0.41 -8.52
N ILE A 10 -5.05 -0.80 -7.72
CA ILE A 10 -6.05 -1.82 -8.09
C ILE A 10 -7.48 -1.29 -8.20
N GLY A 11 -7.66 0.03 -8.17
CA GLY A 11 -8.95 0.69 -8.40
C GLY A 11 -9.96 0.53 -7.26
N ILE A 12 -9.50 0.30 -6.03
CA ILE A 12 -10.37 0.24 -4.85
C ILE A 12 -10.54 1.64 -4.27
N ALA A 13 -11.78 2.08 -4.10
CA ALA A 13 -12.08 3.29 -3.34
C ALA A 13 -11.90 3.02 -1.83
N PRO A 14 -11.00 3.74 -1.13
CA PRO A 14 -10.81 3.51 0.30
C PRO A 14 -12.01 4.04 1.09
N THR A 15 -12.57 3.19 1.96
CA THR A 15 -13.74 3.53 2.79
C THR A 15 -13.38 3.86 4.24
N VAL A 16 -12.23 3.38 4.72
CA VAL A 16 -11.78 3.55 6.11
C VAL A 16 -10.94 4.82 6.26
N ARG A 17 -11.28 5.64 7.26
CA ARG A 17 -10.49 6.80 7.69
C ARG A 17 -10.25 6.70 9.20
N HIS A 18 -8.99 6.57 9.60
CA HIS A 18 -8.57 6.65 11.01
C HIS A 18 -7.79 7.95 11.19
N ALA A 19 -8.41 8.98 11.77
CA ALA A 19 -7.73 10.27 11.96
C ALA A 19 -6.84 10.28 13.22
N ASP A 20 -7.01 9.31 14.11
CA ASP A 20 -6.39 9.28 15.45
C ASP A 20 -4.85 9.25 15.40
N TYR A 21 -4.27 8.73 14.32
CA TYR A 21 -2.81 8.73 14.13
C TYR A 21 -2.25 10.09 13.66
N ILE A 22 -3.07 11.05 13.24
CA ILE A 22 -2.56 12.31 12.69
C ILE A 22 -1.78 13.09 13.75
N GLY A 23 -2.26 13.11 14.99
CA GLY A 23 -1.59 13.77 16.11
C GLY A 23 -0.18 13.22 16.38
N SER A 24 -0.02 11.90 16.38
CA SER A 24 1.29 11.27 16.59
C SER A 24 2.24 11.52 15.42
N TRP A 25 1.75 11.51 14.18
CA TRP A 25 2.56 11.87 13.00
C TRP A 25 2.98 13.34 13.00
N LEU A 26 2.13 14.26 13.47
CA LEU A 26 2.52 15.67 13.60
C LEU A 26 3.68 15.85 14.59
N ALA A 27 3.69 15.11 15.70
CA ALA A 27 4.82 15.13 16.63
C ALA A 27 6.11 14.61 15.96
N VAL A 28 6.04 13.45 15.30
CA VAL A 28 7.18 12.86 14.57
C VAL A 28 7.73 13.81 13.52
N LEU A 29 6.87 14.48 12.75
CA LEU A 29 7.30 15.37 11.66
C LEU A 29 7.87 16.71 12.15
N ARG A 30 7.50 17.15 13.35
CA ARG A 30 8.12 18.31 14.00
C ARG A 30 9.55 18.02 14.42
N GLU A 31 9.82 16.80 14.87
CA GLU A 31 11.16 16.35 15.28
C GLU A 31 12.03 15.96 14.08
N ASP A 32 11.43 15.31 13.07
CA ASP A 32 12.13 14.88 11.86
C ASP A 32 11.23 14.95 10.62
N SER A 33 11.39 16.02 9.85
CA SER A 33 10.68 16.22 8.58
C SER A 33 11.00 15.15 7.53
N ARG A 34 12.14 14.44 7.65
CA ARG A 34 12.51 13.36 6.73
C ARG A 34 11.84 12.03 7.05
N ALA A 35 11.18 11.91 8.20
CA ALA A 35 10.45 10.70 8.59
C ALA A 35 9.39 10.32 7.56
N ILE A 36 8.74 11.30 6.91
CA ILE A 36 7.74 11.04 5.86
C ILE A 36 8.31 10.28 4.67
N PHE A 37 9.54 10.60 4.24
CA PHE A 37 10.17 9.93 3.09
C PHE A 37 10.55 8.49 3.42
N ARG A 38 11.03 8.23 4.64
CA ARG A 38 11.34 6.87 5.08
C ARG A 38 10.07 6.03 5.20
N ALA A 39 9.01 6.61 5.77
CA ALA A 39 7.71 5.97 5.86
C ALA A 39 7.12 5.69 4.47
N ALA A 40 7.22 6.63 3.53
CA ALA A 40 6.81 6.45 2.15
C ALA A 40 7.63 5.35 1.46
N SER A 41 8.95 5.34 1.62
CA SER A 41 9.82 4.30 1.04
C SER A 41 9.44 2.89 1.55
N ALA A 42 9.22 2.74 2.86
CA ALA A 42 8.75 1.48 3.43
C ALA A 42 7.36 1.08 2.90
N ALA A 43 6.43 2.04 2.83
CA ALA A 43 5.09 1.83 2.29
C ALA A 43 5.11 1.39 0.81
N THR A 44 5.96 2.00 -0.01
CA THR A 44 6.17 1.61 -1.41
C THR A 44 6.66 0.18 -1.52
N LYS A 45 7.74 -0.19 -0.79
CA LYS A 45 8.27 -1.56 -0.80
C LYS A 45 7.23 -2.60 -0.41
N ALA A 46 6.42 -2.31 0.62
CA ALA A 46 5.34 -3.20 1.04
C ALA A 46 4.23 -3.32 -0.02
N ALA A 47 3.84 -2.20 -0.63
CA ALA A 47 2.83 -2.19 -1.69
C ALA A 47 3.32 -2.96 -2.92
N ASP A 48 4.56 -2.73 -3.37
CA ASP A 48 5.16 -3.42 -4.51
C ASP A 48 5.22 -4.93 -4.27
N TRP A 49 5.63 -5.36 -3.08
CA TRP A 49 5.65 -6.78 -2.73
C TRP A 49 4.26 -7.42 -2.85
N LEU A 50 3.23 -6.76 -2.32
CA LEU A 50 1.84 -7.24 -2.40
C LEU A 50 1.31 -7.24 -3.83
N LEU A 51 1.61 -6.20 -4.63
CA LEU A 51 1.16 -6.10 -6.02
C LEU A 51 1.81 -7.16 -6.91
N THR A 52 3.07 -7.49 -6.68
CA THR A 52 3.75 -8.60 -7.37
C THR A 52 3.04 -9.92 -7.08
N ARG A 53 2.78 -10.24 -5.80
CA ARG A 53 2.04 -11.45 -5.43
C ARG A 53 0.63 -11.49 -6.02
N TYR A 54 -0.04 -10.34 -6.02
CA TYR A 54 -1.38 -10.22 -6.59
C TYR A 54 -1.38 -10.56 -8.10
N ARG A 55 -0.41 -10.06 -8.86
CA ARG A 55 -0.25 -10.36 -10.30
C ARG A 55 0.05 -11.83 -10.55
N GLU A 56 1.01 -12.39 -9.82
CA GLU A 56 1.36 -13.83 -9.90
C GLU A 56 0.12 -14.71 -9.64
N ALA A 57 -0.69 -14.37 -8.63
CA ALA A 57 -1.93 -15.10 -8.33
C ALA A 57 -2.99 -14.95 -9.44
N GLN A 58 -3.13 -13.76 -10.04
CA GLN A 58 -4.04 -13.55 -11.16
C GLN A 58 -3.64 -14.36 -12.39
N GLU A 59 -2.36 -14.37 -12.75
CA GLU A 59 -1.82 -15.14 -13.88
C GLU A 59 -2.06 -16.64 -13.69
N ALA A 60 -1.72 -17.18 -12.51
CA ALA A 60 -1.99 -18.58 -12.18
C ALA A 60 -3.49 -18.94 -12.33
N SER A 61 -4.38 -18.04 -11.88
CA SER A 61 -5.83 -18.22 -12.03
C SER A 61 -6.29 -18.22 -13.49
N ILE A 62 -5.64 -17.44 -14.36
CA ILE A 62 -5.98 -17.34 -15.78
C ILE A 62 -5.50 -18.60 -16.50
N THR A 63 -4.25 -19.00 -16.27
CA THR A 63 -3.69 -20.23 -16.85
C THR A 63 -4.50 -21.46 -16.45
N GLY A 64 -4.89 -21.58 -15.18
CA GLY A 64 -5.74 -22.69 -14.71
C GLY A 64 -7.12 -22.74 -15.38
N ARG A 65 -7.68 -21.58 -15.78
CA ARG A 65 -8.95 -21.50 -16.52
C ARG A 65 -8.82 -21.83 -18.00
N ILE A 66 -7.66 -21.64 -18.62
CA ILE A 66 -7.39 -21.97 -20.03
C ILE A 66 -7.06 -23.45 -20.20
N ALA A 67 -6.43 -24.06 -19.18
CA ALA A 67 -6.00 -25.46 -19.20
C ALA A 67 -7.10 -26.47 -18.81
N ALA A 68 -8.26 -26.00 -18.34
CA ALA A 68 -9.44 -26.80 -17.98
C ALA A 68 -10.49 -26.75 -19.09
#